data_AF-A0A919C043-F1
#
_entry.id   AF-A0A919C043-F1
#
_cell.length_a   1.000
_cell.length_b   1.000
_cell.length_c   1.000
_cell.angle_alpha   90.00
_cell.angle_beta   90.00
_cell.angle_gamma   90.00
#
_symmetry.space_group_name_H-M   'P 1'
#
loop_
_entity.id
_entity.type
_entity.pdbx_description
1 polymer ?
#
loop_
_entity_poly.entity_id
_entity_poly.type
_entity_poly.pdbx_seq_one_letter_code
_entity_poly.pdbx_strand_id
1 'polypeptide(L)' 'MTDVVDADELLRRIRRGQERAAEEERAWRERALSLTATDPEGAREATDRARAYEVVLRVLEEIVSPGGSPARAEGVKQVT' A
#
# COMPACT_ATOMS: atom_id res chain seq x y z
N MET A 1 26.12 4.49 21.22
CA MET A 1 26.55 4.63 19.83
C MET A 1 25.36 4.24 18.98
N THR A 2 24.68 5.21 18.36
CA THR A 2 23.69 4.88 17.34
C THR A 2 24.47 4.31 16.17
N ASP A 3 24.19 3.07 15.78
CA ASP A 3 24.78 2.50 14.58
C ASP A 3 24.35 3.39 13.42
N VAL A 4 25.33 4.08 12.80
CA VAL A 4 25.05 4.95 11.66
C VAL A 4 24.66 4.03 10.52
N VAL A 5 23.37 4.07 10.17
CA VAL A 5 22.84 3.27 9.06
C VAL A 5 23.16 3.99 7.77
N ASP A 6 23.80 3.30 6.83
CA ASP A 6 24.04 3.84 5.50
C ASP A 6 22.73 4.10 4.75
N ALA A 7 22.73 5.08 3.86
CA ALA A 7 21.55 5.47 3.07
C ALA A 7 20.95 4.29 2.29
N ASP A 8 21.78 3.37 1.78
CA ASP A 8 21.29 2.19 1.05
C ASP A 8 20.56 1.21 1.96
N GLU A 9 21.04 1.04 3.20
CA GLU A 9 20.39 0.18 4.19
C GLU A 9 19.03 0.77 4.61
N LEU A 10 18.92 2.10 4.73
CA LEU A 10 17.64 2.78 4.97
C LEU A 10 16.68 2.59 3.79
N LEU A 11 17.13 2.83 2.56
CA LEU A 11 16.32 2.63 1.35
C LEU A 11 15.85 1.19 1.21
N ARG A 12 16.71 0.20 1.49
CA ARG A 12 16.33 -1.22 1.47
C ARG A 12 15.25 -1.54 2.51
N ARG A 13 15.31 -0.96 3.71
CA ARG A 13 14.27 -1.17 4.73
C ARG A 13 12.95 -0.52 4.32
N ILE A 14 12.99 0.68 3.75
CA ILE A 14 11.80 1.38 3.27
C ILE A 14 11.15 0.58 2.14
N ARG A 15 11.93 0.11 1.15
CA ARG A 15 11.42 -0.72 0.06
C ARG A 15 10.79 -2.02 0.55
N ARG A 16 11.41 -2.70 1.52
CA ARG A 16 10.79 -3.85 2.19
C ARG A 16 9.47 -3.49 2.88
N GLY A 17 9.40 -2.30 3.50
CA GLY A 17 8.16 -1.77 4.06
C GLY A 17 7.08 -1.55 2.99
N GLN A 18 7.45 -1.03 1.82
CA GLN A 18 6.55 -0.87 0.68
C GLN A 18 6.02 -2.23 0.18
N GLU A 19 6.90 -3.22 -0.01
CA GLU A 19 6.51 -4.58 -0.41
C GLU A 19 5.48 -5.16 0.56
N ARG A 20 5.77 -5.09 1.87
CA ARG A 20 4.87 -5.59 2.91
C ARG A 20 3.54 -4.85 2.94
N ALA A 21 3.54 -3.53 2.82
CA ALA A 21 2.31 -2.75 2.79
C ALA A 21 1.46 -3.08 1.55
N ALA A 22 2.08 -3.33 0.39
CA ALA A 22 1.38 -3.73 -0.83
C ALA A 22 0.79 -5.15 -0.75
N GLU A 23 1.48 -6.08 -0.09
CA GLU A 23 0.94 -7.42 0.20
C GLU A 23 -0.29 -7.35 1.11
N GLU A 24 -0.20 -6.61 2.21
CA GLU A 24 -1.31 -6.44 3.17
C GLU A 24 -2.50 -5.72 2.52
N GLU A 25 -2.25 -4.64 1.76
CA GLU A 25 -3.29 -3.91 1.03
C GLU A 25 -4.09 -4.86 0.12
N ARG A 26 -3.40 -5.65 -0.70
CA ARG A 26 -4.02 -6.64 -1.59
C ARG A 26 -4.80 -7.70 -0.81
N ALA A 27 -4.23 -8.24 0.26
CA ALA A 27 -4.91 -9.24 1.09
C ALA A 27 -6.21 -8.69 1.72
N TRP A 28 -6.19 -7.45 2.19
CA TRP A 28 -7.38 -6.80 2.74
C TRP A 28 -8.42 -6.46 1.66
N ARG A 29 -8.01 -6.07 0.45
CA ARG A 29 -8.94 -5.89 -0.68
C ARG A 29 -9.60 -7.20 -1.08
N GLU A 30 -8.84 -8.28 -1.21
CA GLU A 30 -9.37 -9.63 -1.51
C GLU A 30 -10.35 -10.09 -0.42
N ARG A 31 -10.03 -9.82 0.85
CA ARG A 31 -10.93 -10.10 1.97
C ARG A 31 -12.21 -9.27 1.94
N ALA A 32 -12.14 -7.99 1.58
CA ALA A 32 -13.33 -7.16 1.44
C ALA A 32 -14.27 -7.70 0.35
N LEU A 33 -13.70 -8.11 -0.78
CA LEU A 33 -14.46 -8.72 -1.88
C LEU A 33 -15.13 -10.03 -1.46
N SER A 34 -14.44 -10.90 -0.73
CA SER A 34 -15.01 -12.18 -0.28
C SER A 34 -16.11 -12.02 0.77
N LEU A 35 -16.07 -10.97 1.59
CA LEU A 35 -17.07 -10.69 2.62
C LEU A 35 -18.29 -9.91 2.11
N THR A 36 -18.20 -9.25 0.95
CA THR A 36 -19.23 -8.31 0.47
C THR A 36 -20.66 -8.91 0.46
N ALA A 37 -20.80 -10.19 0.14
CA ALA A 37 -22.10 -10.86 0.04
C ALA A 37 -22.64 -11.41 1.38
N THR A 38 -21.77 -11.72 2.34
CA THR A 38 -22.12 -12.47 3.56
C THR A 38 -21.97 -11.66 4.84
N ASP A 39 -21.10 -10.65 4.83
CA ASP A 39 -20.81 -9.75 5.93
C ASP A 39 -20.43 -8.35 5.41
N PRO A 40 -21.43 -7.50 5.12
CA PRO A 40 -21.19 -6.15 4.60
C PRO A 40 -20.41 -5.25 5.56
N GLU A 41 -20.50 -5.47 6.87
CA GLU A 41 -19.77 -4.66 7.85
C GLU A 41 -18.30 -5.10 7.91
N GLY A 42 -18.03 -6.41 7.95
CA GLY A 42 -16.68 -6.95 7.82
C GLY A 42 -16.01 -6.55 6.49
N ALA A 43 -16.77 -6.45 5.40
CA ALA A 43 -16.27 -5.95 4.12
C ALA A 43 -15.84 -4.47 4.18
N ARG A 44 -16.58 -3.61 4.91
CA ARG A 44 -16.21 -2.21 5.14
C ARG A 44 -14.94 -2.10 5.98
N GLU A 45 -14.87 -2.84 7.08
CA GLU A 45 -13.66 -2.86 7.91
C GLU A 45 -12.43 -3.33 7.12
N ALA A 46 -12.57 -4.35 6.29
CA ALA A 46 -11.49 -4.83 5.43
C ALA A 46 -11.08 -3.77 4.40
N THR A 47 -12.05 -3.03 3.84
CA THR A 47 -11.78 -1.91 2.93
C THR A 47 -11.01 -0.79 3.63
N ASP A 48 -11.38 -0.44 4.86
CA ASP A 48 -10.70 0.59 5.64
C ASP A 48 -9.26 0.19 5.97
N ARG A 49 -9.03 -1.09 6.31
CA ARG A 49 -7.68 -1.64 6.51
C ARG A 49 -6.84 -1.59 5.23
N ALA A 50 -7.40 -1.99 4.09
CA ALA A 50 -6.72 -1.85 2.79
C ALA A 50 -6.32 -0.39 2.52
N ARG A 51 -7.24 0.56 2.79
CA ARG A 51 -6.98 1.98 2.61
C ARG A 51 -5.88 2.52 3.52
N ALA A 52 -5.78 2.01 4.76
CA ALA A 52 -4.70 2.36 5.66
C ALA A 52 -3.33 1.94 5.09
N TYR A 53 -3.20 0.73 4.54
CA TYR A 53 -1.97 0.28 3.89
C TYR A 53 -1.67 1.06 2.61
N GLU A 54 -2.69 1.46 1.85
CA GLU A 54 -2.53 2.35 0.70
C GLU A 54 -1.94 3.71 1.10
N VAL A 55 -2.39 4.29 2.22
CA VAL A 55 -1.81 5.54 2.75
C VAL A 55 -0.34 5.34 3.16
N VAL A 56 -0.02 4.23 3.82
CA VAL A 56 1.37 3.89 4.19
C VAL A 56 2.25 3.80 2.94
N LEU A 57 1.78 3.14 1.87
CA LEU A 57 2.51 3.07 0.60
C LEU A 57 2.84 4.45 0.06
N ARG A 58 1.86 5.36 0.01
CA ARG A 58 2.05 6.72 -0.49
C ARG A 58 3.05 7.52 0.36
N VAL A 59 3.01 7.36 1.68
CA VAL A 59 3.98 8.03 2.57
C VAL A 59 5.39 7.49 2.33
N LEU A 60 5.56 6.17 2.22
CA LEU A 60 6.87 5.57 1.94
C LEU A 60 7.39 5.96 0.54
N GLU A 61 6.50 6.06 -0.45
CA GLU A 61 6.83 6.55 -1.79
C GLU A 61 7.29 8.01 -1.76
N GLU A 62 6.58 8.90 -1.06
CA GLU A 62 6.98 10.30 -0.91
C GLU A 62 8.33 10.44 -0.19
N ILE A 63 8.64 9.57 0.79
CA ILE A 63 9.95 9.57 1.45
C ILE A 63 11.07 9.20 0.47
N VAL A 64 10.84 8.23 -0.42
CA VAL A 64 11.85 7.74 -1.39
C VAL A 64 11.96 8.65 -2.61
N SER A 65 10.83 9.21 -3.06
CA SER A 65 10.71 10.04 -4.26
C SER A 65 9.79 11.23 -3.99
N PRO A 66 10.29 12.27 -3.29
CA PRO A 66 9.49 13.44 -2.94
C PRO A 66 8.91 14.14 -4.16
N GLY A 67 7.62 14.47 -4.14
CA GLY A 67 6.93 15.12 -5.26
C GLY A 67 6.76 14.25 -6.51
N GLY A 68 7.07 12.95 -6.43
CA GLY A 68 6.72 11.99 -7.46
C GLY A 68 5.20 11.92 -7.64
N SER A 69 4.71 11.83 -8.87
CA SER A 69 3.30 11.50 -9.05
C SER A 69 3.08 10.07 -8.57
N PRO A 70 2.07 9.80 -7.71
CA PRO A 70 1.77 8.43 -7.32
C PRO A 70 1.59 7.65 -8.61
N ALA A 71 2.30 6.53 -8.76
CA ALA A 71 2.16 5.68 -9.94
C ALA A 71 0.65 5.41 -10.11
N ARG A 72 0.02 6.09 -11.08
CA ARG A 72 -1.38 5.86 -11.40
C ARG A 72 -1.44 4.38 -11.71
N ALA A 73 -2.17 3.61 -10.90
CA ALA A 73 -2.63 2.30 -11.30
C ALA A 73 -3.18 2.48 -12.71
N GLU A 74 -2.49 1.91 -13.70
CA GLU A 74 -2.77 2.14 -15.12
C GLU A 74 -4.24 1.83 -15.34
N GLY A 75 -5.01 2.90 -15.50
CA GLY A 75 -6.43 2.83 -15.77
C GLY A 75 -6.60 2.12 -17.10
N VAL A 76 -7.25 0.96 -17.01
CA VAL A 76 -8.05 0.32 -18.06
C VAL A 76 -8.30 1.28 -19.21
N LYS A 77 -7.68 1.02 -20.37
CA LYS A 77 -8.06 1.68 -21.62
C LYS A 77 -9.55 1.37 -21.85
N GLN A 78 -10.39 2.36 -21.57
CA GLN A 78 -11.76 2.43 -22.09
C GLN A 78 -11.64 2.43 -23.61
N VAL A 79 -12.02 1.33 -24.25
CA VAL A 79 -12.23 1.27 -25.70
C VAL A 79 -13.70 1.57 -25.91
N THR A 80 -13.94 2.74 -26.51
CA THR A 80 -15.21 3.20 -27.08
C THR A 80 -15.74 2.24 -28.14
#